data_AF-A0A6C0H9E6-F1
#
_entry.id   AF-A0A6C0H9E6-F1
#
_cell.length_a   1.000
_cell.length_b   1.000
_cell.length_c   1.000
_cell.angle_alpha   90.00
_cell.angle_beta   90.00
_cell.angle_gamma   90.00
#
_symmetry.space_group_name_H-M   'P 1'
#
loop_
_entity.id
_entity.type
_entity.pdbx_description
1 polymer ?
#
loop_
_entity_poly.entity_id
_entity_poly.type
_entity_poly.pdbx_seq_one_letter_code
_entity_poly.pdbx_strand_id
1 'polypeptide(L)'
;MNFEIYENKGLTGLTNLGNTCFINSCMQILSHTYELNEFLKKEGGSYYKRRLKNIYESALLVEWDNLRSLMWETNCIISPGKFIKTIQKLAQIKKMDMFTGYNQNDLPEFLLFVVDCFHTGLSREVNMSINGEVVNKTDKLAVQCFDMIKNMYSKEYSEVWNMFYGIHVSQIKDLVSDEILACVPEPFFMIDLSIPPDMKSPTLIDCFNHYVKGETLDGENSWYNENTKMKQNVQKEIVYWSLPSILVIDIKRFNSDNRKNQIMVSFPLENLDLHEYVIGYKKESYIYDLYGICNHSGVSQGGHYTAFIKNANGKWYHFNDQFVTEITNLNELITPKAYCLFYRKKTIQ
;
A
#
# COMPACT_ATOMS: atom_id res chain seq x y z
N MET A 1 0.13 19.94 2.75
CA MET A 1 1.42 20.20 2.06
C MET A 1 1.11 20.94 0.77
N ASN A 2 1.91 21.93 0.39
CA ASN A 2 1.76 22.57 -0.93
C ASN A 2 2.56 21.75 -1.96
N PHE A 3 1.87 21.19 -2.95
CA PHE A 3 2.49 20.35 -4.00
C PHE A 3 2.70 21.09 -5.33
N GLU A 4 2.51 22.41 -5.38
CA GLU A 4 2.70 23.25 -6.58
C GLU A 4 4.06 23.04 -7.27
N ILE A 5 5.12 22.73 -6.51
CA ILE A 5 6.47 22.47 -7.06
C ILE A 5 6.53 21.27 -8.01
N TYR A 6 5.54 20.36 -7.94
CA TYR A 6 5.41 19.15 -8.75
C TYR A 6 4.53 19.34 -9.99
N GLU A 7 3.92 20.51 -10.17
CA GLU A 7 3.04 20.79 -11.30
C GLU A 7 3.78 20.70 -12.63
N ASN A 8 3.19 19.99 -13.60
CA ASN A 8 3.71 19.82 -14.95
C ASN A 8 5.11 19.19 -15.02
N LYS A 9 5.61 18.61 -13.91
CA LYS A 9 6.89 17.89 -13.82
C LYS A 9 6.65 16.42 -13.53
N GLY A 10 7.70 15.61 -13.66
CA GLY A 10 7.60 14.17 -13.43
C GLY A 10 6.86 13.43 -14.55
N LEU A 11 6.55 14.12 -15.67
CA LEU A 11 5.92 13.55 -16.86
C LEU A 11 6.98 12.87 -17.73
N THR A 12 7.76 11.99 -17.10
CA THR A 12 8.90 11.29 -17.69
C THR A 12 8.54 9.85 -17.95
N GLY A 13 8.72 9.36 -19.18
CA GLY A 13 8.53 7.96 -19.53
C GLY A 13 9.72 7.09 -19.10
N LEU A 14 9.47 5.82 -18.78
CA LEU A 14 10.51 4.84 -18.45
C LEU A 14 10.60 3.77 -19.54
N THR A 15 11.77 3.61 -20.16
CA THR A 15 11.98 2.58 -21.19
C THR A 15 11.81 1.19 -20.60
N ASN A 16 11.06 0.33 -21.29
CA ASN A 16 10.95 -1.09 -20.92
C ASN A 16 12.24 -1.83 -21.31
N LEU A 17 12.88 -2.47 -20.34
CA LEU A 17 14.12 -3.23 -20.51
C LEU A 17 13.89 -4.75 -20.49
N GLY A 18 12.70 -5.19 -20.93
CA GLY A 18 12.29 -6.59 -21.05
C GLY A 18 11.40 -7.04 -19.88
N ASN A 19 10.08 -7.11 -20.09
CA ASN A 19 9.09 -7.48 -19.05
C ASN A 19 9.17 -6.62 -17.76
N THR A 20 9.63 -5.38 -17.88
CA THR A 20 9.82 -4.47 -16.73
C THR A 20 8.67 -3.48 -16.53
N CYS A 21 7.54 -3.69 -17.22
CA CYS A 21 6.36 -2.83 -17.16
C CYS A 21 5.75 -2.74 -15.75
N PHE A 22 5.83 -3.82 -14.95
CA PHE A 22 5.41 -3.80 -13.55
C PHE A 22 6.31 -2.89 -12.70
N ILE A 23 7.63 -2.92 -12.95
CA ILE A 23 8.59 -2.01 -12.29
C ILE A 23 8.28 -0.57 -12.70
N ASN A 24 8.16 -0.31 -14.01
CA ASN A 24 7.89 1.03 -14.52
C ASN A 24 6.59 1.58 -13.91
N SER A 25 5.49 0.84 -13.96
CA SER A 25 4.20 1.29 -13.43
C SER A 25 4.25 1.55 -11.92
N CYS A 26 4.87 0.64 -11.14
CA CYS A 26 5.03 0.80 -9.70
C CYS A 26 5.87 2.04 -9.37
N MET A 27 7.04 2.18 -10.00
CA MET A 27 7.94 3.30 -9.73
C MET A 27 7.38 4.64 -10.19
N GLN A 28 6.58 4.67 -11.27
CA GLN A 28 5.89 5.90 -11.68
C GLN A 28 4.93 6.40 -10.60
N ILE A 29 4.15 5.48 -10.00
CA ILE A 29 3.24 5.82 -8.91
C ILE A 29 4.03 6.25 -7.67
N LEU A 30 5.07 5.52 -7.27
CA LEU A 30 5.94 5.91 -6.15
C LEU A 30 6.63 7.26 -6.38
N SER A 31 6.98 7.58 -7.62
CA SER A 31 7.53 8.89 -8.01
C SER A 31 6.54 10.03 -7.74
N HIS A 32 5.24 9.77 -7.85
CA HIS A 32 4.16 10.72 -7.62
C HIS A 32 3.55 10.63 -6.21
N THR A 33 4.11 9.77 -5.35
CA THR A 33 3.92 9.84 -3.91
C THR A 33 4.73 11.01 -3.36
N TYR A 34 4.22 12.22 -3.46
CA TYR A 34 4.93 13.46 -3.11
C TYR A 34 5.44 13.50 -1.68
N GLU A 35 4.74 12.85 -0.76
CA GLU A 35 5.16 12.66 0.63
C GLU A 35 6.53 11.97 0.73
N LEU A 36 6.76 10.95 -0.12
CA LEU A 36 8.03 10.26 -0.20
C LEU A 36 9.11 11.17 -0.79
N ASN A 37 8.76 11.97 -1.80
CA ASN A 37 9.68 12.92 -2.40
C ASN A 37 10.12 14.01 -1.42
N GLU A 38 9.19 14.57 -0.64
CA GLU A 38 9.48 15.55 0.40
C GLU A 38 10.37 14.96 1.49
N PHE A 39 10.12 13.71 1.90
CA PHE A 39 11.00 12.99 2.81
C PHE A 39 12.42 12.84 2.24
N LEU A 40 12.56 12.40 0.99
CA LEU A 40 13.86 12.22 0.33
C LEU A 40 14.59 13.52 0.07
N LYS A 41 13.88 14.64 -0.13
CA LYS A 41 14.46 15.98 -0.31
C LYS A 41 14.75 16.70 1.00
N LYS A 42 14.27 16.20 2.14
CA LYS A 42 14.43 16.84 3.45
C LYS A 42 15.90 17.17 3.73
N GLU A 43 16.15 18.43 4.12
CA GLU A 43 17.50 18.99 4.30
C GLU A 43 18.40 18.81 3.06
N GLY A 44 17.86 19.09 1.87
CA GLY A 44 18.58 18.92 0.59
C GLY A 44 18.94 17.47 0.29
N GLY A 45 18.21 16.51 0.86
CA GLY A 45 18.46 15.08 0.77
C GLY A 45 19.56 14.54 1.68
N SER A 46 20.12 15.37 2.56
CA SER A 46 21.07 14.89 3.57
C SER A 46 20.40 14.13 4.72
N TYR A 47 19.11 14.39 4.99
CA TYR A 47 18.40 13.83 6.14
C TYR A 47 18.35 12.30 6.14
N TYR A 48 17.87 11.71 5.03
CA TYR A 48 17.75 10.25 4.92
C TYR A 48 19.12 9.59 4.75
N LYS A 49 20.03 10.22 4.00
CA LYS A 49 21.40 9.72 3.77
C LYS A 49 22.19 9.51 5.06
N ARG A 50 22.07 10.41 6.05
CA ARG A 50 22.72 10.25 7.38
C ARG A 50 22.16 9.09 8.21
N ARG A 51 21.00 8.56 7.86
CA ARG A 51 20.29 7.48 8.58
C ARG A 51 20.36 6.14 7.85
N LEU A 52 20.95 6.10 6.66
CA LEU A 52 21.10 4.87 5.89
C LEU A 52 22.05 3.91 6.60
N LYS A 53 21.61 2.66 6.73
CA LYS A 53 22.48 1.54 7.12
C LYS A 53 23.47 1.22 6.00
N ASN A 54 24.62 0.65 6.35
CA ASN A 54 25.58 0.16 5.37
C ASN A 54 25.23 -1.28 4.93
N ILE A 55 24.12 -1.43 4.20
CA ILE A 55 23.59 -2.71 3.70
C ILE A 55 23.16 -2.57 2.23
N TYR A 56 22.89 -3.68 1.55
CA TYR A 56 22.55 -3.67 0.12
C TYR A 56 21.19 -3.01 -0.16
N GLU A 57 20.21 -3.15 0.72
CA GLU A 57 18.90 -2.50 0.63
C GLU A 57 19.02 -0.97 0.56
N SER A 58 19.98 -0.39 1.27
CA SER A 58 20.28 1.05 1.23
C SER A 58 20.74 1.51 -0.15
N ALA A 59 21.45 0.66 -0.90
CA ALA A 59 21.86 0.98 -2.27
C ALA A 59 20.65 1.11 -3.19
N LEU A 60 19.59 0.30 -2.99
CA LEU A 60 18.36 0.43 -3.77
C LEU A 60 17.68 1.78 -3.53
N LEU A 61 17.61 2.24 -2.28
CA LEU A 61 17.05 3.55 -1.95
C LEU A 61 17.87 4.71 -2.54
N VAL A 62 19.20 4.61 -2.53
CA VAL A 62 20.06 5.61 -3.17
C VAL A 62 19.87 5.63 -4.69
N GLU A 63 19.82 4.48 -5.34
CA GLU A 63 19.57 4.41 -6.78
C GLU A 63 18.16 4.86 -7.15
N TRP A 64 17.17 4.63 -6.29
CA TRP A 64 15.84 5.19 -6.44
C TRP A 64 15.88 6.73 -6.40
N ASP A 65 16.53 7.32 -5.39
CA ASP A 65 16.61 8.78 -5.28
C ASP A 65 17.31 9.43 -6.48
N ASN A 66 18.35 8.77 -7.03
CA ASN A 66 19.02 9.19 -8.25
C ASN A 66 18.07 9.15 -9.46
N LEU A 67 17.39 8.02 -9.68
CA LEU A 67 16.44 7.86 -10.79
C LEU A 67 15.28 8.86 -10.68
N ARG A 68 14.68 8.96 -9.50
CA ARG A 68 13.63 9.91 -9.18
C ARG A 68 14.07 11.34 -9.46
N SER A 69 15.27 11.74 -9.02
CA SER A 69 15.76 13.11 -9.26
C SER A 69 15.85 13.42 -10.76
N LEU A 70 16.33 12.48 -11.57
CA LEU A 70 16.35 12.63 -13.03
C LEU A 70 14.93 12.72 -13.62
N MET A 71 13.99 11.88 -13.16
CA MET A 71 12.60 11.90 -13.63
C MET A 71 11.91 13.24 -13.40
N TRP A 72 12.29 13.95 -12.35
CA TRP A 72 11.70 15.24 -11.93
C TRP A 72 12.50 16.47 -12.40
N GLU A 73 13.68 16.28 -13.00
CA GLU A 73 14.52 17.37 -13.51
C GLU A 73 13.98 17.93 -14.84
N THR A 74 13.66 17.04 -15.78
CA THR A 74 13.09 17.40 -17.09
C THR A 74 12.17 16.28 -17.55
N ASN A 75 11.02 16.63 -18.13
CA ASN A 75 10.10 15.66 -18.71
C ASN A 75 10.73 15.04 -19.98
N CYS A 76 11.16 13.80 -19.89
CA CYS A 76 11.85 13.12 -20.99
C CYS A 76 11.56 11.61 -20.99
N ILE A 77 12.39 10.83 -21.69
CA ILE A 77 12.37 9.36 -21.61
C ILE A 77 13.67 8.93 -20.95
N ILE A 78 13.58 8.13 -19.90
CA ILE A 78 14.73 7.62 -19.14
C ILE A 78 14.76 6.09 -19.23
N SER A 79 15.96 5.54 -19.41
CA SER A 79 16.20 4.11 -19.29
C SER A 79 16.67 3.77 -17.86
N PRO A 80 15.87 3.06 -17.03
CA PRO A 80 16.20 2.80 -15.62
C PRO A 80 17.19 1.64 -15.42
N GLY A 81 18.12 1.43 -16.35
CA GLY A 81 18.97 0.23 -16.39
C GLY A 81 19.84 0.01 -15.15
N LYS A 82 20.36 1.08 -14.52
CA LYS A 82 21.13 0.97 -13.28
C LYS A 82 20.26 0.54 -12.10
N PHE A 83 19.07 1.12 -11.98
CA PHE A 83 18.09 0.78 -10.95
C PHE A 83 17.63 -0.68 -11.05
N ILE A 84 17.30 -1.14 -12.27
CA ILE A 84 16.90 -2.53 -12.51
C ILE A 84 18.01 -3.52 -12.16
N LYS A 85 19.26 -3.24 -12.53
CA LYS A 85 20.40 -4.10 -12.15
C LYS A 85 20.59 -4.17 -10.63
N THR A 86 20.35 -3.07 -9.92
CA THR A 86 20.39 -3.06 -8.44
C THR A 86 19.28 -3.92 -7.85
N ILE A 87 18.06 -3.86 -8.38
CA ILE A 87 16.95 -4.75 -7.99
C ILE A 87 17.34 -6.21 -8.19
N GLN A 88 17.80 -6.58 -9.39
CA GLN A 88 18.17 -7.96 -9.73
C GLN A 88 19.27 -8.50 -8.82
N LYS A 89 20.29 -7.70 -8.53
CA LYS A 89 21.37 -8.08 -7.60
C LYS A 89 20.85 -8.27 -6.18
N LEU A 90 19.98 -7.38 -5.71
CA LEU A 90 19.40 -7.47 -4.36
C LEU A 90 18.49 -8.71 -4.23
N ALA A 91 17.68 -8.98 -5.25
CA ALA A 91 16.85 -10.17 -5.33
C ALA A 91 17.69 -11.46 -5.24
N GLN A 92 18.82 -11.52 -5.94
CA GLN A 92 19.75 -12.65 -5.86
C GLN A 92 20.32 -12.82 -4.44
N ILE A 93 20.72 -11.72 -3.79
CA ILE A 93 21.25 -11.75 -2.41
C ILE A 93 20.19 -12.26 -1.43
N LYS A 94 18.93 -11.83 -1.59
CA LYS A 94 17.80 -12.25 -0.75
C LYS A 94 17.21 -13.60 -1.18
N LYS A 95 17.78 -14.28 -2.18
CA LYS A 95 17.30 -15.55 -2.76
C LYS A 95 15.82 -15.49 -3.20
N MET A 96 15.41 -14.34 -3.73
CA MET A 96 14.07 -14.12 -4.27
C MET A 96 14.07 -14.33 -5.77
N ASP A 97 13.88 -15.58 -6.21
CA ASP A 97 13.98 -15.99 -7.62
C ASP A 97 13.10 -15.13 -8.55
N MET A 98 11.95 -14.70 -8.05
CA MET A 98 10.94 -13.86 -8.70
C MET A 98 11.52 -12.59 -9.36
N PHE A 99 12.48 -11.91 -8.72
CA PHE A 99 13.04 -10.64 -9.23
C PHE A 99 14.46 -10.76 -9.81
N THR A 100 15.01 -11.96 -9.94
CA THR A 100 16.39 -12.18 -10.42
C THR A 100 16.55 -12.08 -11.94
N GLY A 101 15.47 -12.26 -12.69
CA GLY A 101 15.47 -12.31 -14.15
C GLY A 101 14.60 -11.24 -14.81
N TYR A 102 14.15 -11.53 -16.03
CA TYR A 102 13.24 -10.69 -16.83
C TYR A 102 11.86 -11.36 -16.96
N ASN A 103 11.43 -12.07 -15.92
CA ASN A 103 10.09 -12.64 -15.85
C ASN A 103 9.10 -11.56 -15.44
N GLN A 104 7.85 -11.73 -15.84
CA GLN A 104 6.77 -10.90 -15.31
C GLN A 104 6.48 -11.27 -13.87
N ASN A 105 6.22 -10.27 -13.04
CA ASN A 105 5.91 -10.42 -11.63
C ASN A 105 4.69 -9.59 -11.26
N ASP A 106 4.15 -9.89 -10.09
CA ASP A 106 3.02 -9.15 -9.56
C ASP A 106 3.45 -7.78 -9.02
N LEU A 107 2.69 -6.74 -9.37
CA LEU A 107 3.03 -5.37 -8.97
C LEU A 107 2.90 -5.14 -7.46
N PRO A 108 1.85 -5.62 -6.77
CA PRO A 108 1.76 -5.57 -5.32
C PRO A 108 2.94 -6.22 -4.60
N GLU A 109 3.40 -7.39 -5.04
CA GLU A 109 4.57 -8.07 -4.47
C GLU A 109 5.86 -7.26 -4.68
N PHE A 110 6.05 -6.71 -5.88
CA PHE A 110 7.18 -5.84 -6.17
C PHE A 110 7.16 -4.55 -5.35
N LEU A 111 5.99 -3.94 -5.19
CA LEU A 111 5.79 -2.75 -4.39
C LEU A 111 6.19 -3.01 -2.92
N LEU A 112 5.68 -4.10 -2.33
CA LEU A 112 6.03 -4.50 -0.97
C LEU A 112 7.54 -4.70 -0.83
N PHE A 113 8.17 -5.39 -1.78
CA PHE A 113 9.62 -5.60 -1.81
C PHE A 113 10.39 -4.27 -1.80
N VAL A 114 10.02 -3.32 -2.65
CA VAL A 114 10.71 -2.01 -2.72
C VAL A 114 10.54 -1.22 -1.43
N VAL A 115 9.32 -1.17 -0.89
CA VAL A 115 9.04 -0.45 0.36
C VAL A 115 9.76 -1.09 1.55
N ASP A 116 9.79 -2.42 1.62
CA ASP A 116 10.54 -3.16 2.65
C ASP A 116 12.04 -2.89 2.57
N CYS A 117 12.61 -2.83 1.37
CA CYS A 117 14.01 -2.44 1.20
C CYS A 117 14.27 -1.00 1.67
N PHE A 118 13.37 -0.06 1.35
CA PHE A 118 13.52 1.33 1.79
C PHE A 118 13.40 1.44 3.32
N HIS A 119 12.44 0.72 3.91
CA HIS A 119 12.27 0.59 5.34
C HIS A 119 13.54 0.04 6.00
N THR A 120 14.01 -1.13 5.55
CA THR A 120 15.17 -1.83 6.08
C THR A 120 16.43 -0.96 6.00
N GLY A 121 16.63 -0.23 4.90
CA GLY A 121 17.75 0.70 4.73
C GLY A 121 17.74 1.88 5.71
N LEU A 122 16.56 2.30 6.19
CA LEU A 122 16.35 3.47 7.07
C LEU A 122 16.00 3.12 8.52
N SER A 123 15.72 1.84 8.80
CA SER A 123 15.19 1.41 10.07
C SER A 123 16.23 1.57 11.18
N ARG A 124 15.78 1.96 12.37
CA ARG A 124 16.66 2.25 13.50
C ARG A 124 15.92 2.22 14.83
N GLU A 125 16.67 2.07 15.91
CA GLU A 125 16.11 2.11 17.24
C GLU A 125 15.63 3.52 17.60
N VAL A 126 14.46 3.59 18.23
CA VAL A 126 13.87 4.85 18.72
C VAL A 126 13.26 4.65 20.09
N ASN A 127 13.42 5.66 20.95
CA ASN A 127 12.77 5.68 22.25
C ASN A 127 11.31 6.09 22.08
N MET A 128 10.40 5.14 22.31
CA MET A 128 8.96 5.37 22.30
C MET A 128 8.43 5.43 23.73
N SER A 129 7.94 6.60 24.13
CA SER A 129 7.17 6.78 25.36
C SER A 129 5.68 6.77 25.04
N ILE A 130 4.94 5.90 25.70
CA ILE A 130 3.47 5.87 25.66
C ILE A 130 3.02 6.52 26.97
N ASN A 131 2.39 7.69 26.86
CA ASN A 131 1.86 8.42 28.02
C ASN A 131 0.34 8.51 27.86
N GLY A 132 -0.40 8.17 28.92
CA GLY A 132 -1.86 8.25 28.94
C GLY A 132 -2.43 7.41 30.08
N GLU A 133 -3.64 7.77 30.52
CA GLU A 133 -4.42 6.99 31.48
C GLU A 133 -5.55 6.26 30.76
N VAL A 134 -5.83 5.03 31.16
CA VAL A 134 -6.91 4.22 30.58
C VAL A 134 -8.23 4.62 31.22
N VAL A 135 -9.11 5.25 30.46
CA VAL A 135 -10.41 5.74 30.96
C VAL A 135 -11.57 4.92 30.38
N ASN A 136 -11.46 4.47 29.13
CA ASN A 136 -12.55 3.81 28.39
C ASN A 136 -12.10 2.49 27.71
N LYS A 137 -13.05 1.81 27.05
CA LYS A 137 -12.78 0.54 26.31
C LYS A 137 -11.82 0.75 25.11
N THR A 138 -11.95 1.87 24.41
CA THR A 138 -11.03 2.25 23.32
C THR A 138 -9.61 2.44 23.83
N ASP A 139 -9.43 2.99 25.03
CA ASP A 139 -8.11 3.18 25.63
C ASP A 139 -7.45 1.85 26.00
N LYS A 140 -8.22 0.84 26.43
CA LYS A 140 -7.69 -0.52 26.65
C LYS A 140 -7.15 -1.13 25.37
N LEU A 141 -7.88 -0.98 24.26
CA LEU A 141 -7.41 -1.42 22.95
C LEU A 141 -6.21 -0.57 22.47
N ALA A 142 -6.22 0.73 22.78
CA ALA A 142 -5.12 1.63 22.49
C ALA A 142 -3.83 1.15 23.14
N VAL A 143 -3.86 0.72 24.40
CA VAL A 143 -2.69 0.17 25.09
C VAL A 143 -2.15 -1.05 24.34
N GLN A 144 -3.00 -2.01 23.96
CA GLN A 144 -2.56 -3.18 23.19
C GLN A 144 -1.94 -2.78 21.85
N CYS A 145 -2.55 -1.84 21.14
CA CYS A 145 -2.01 -1.33 19.87
C CYS A 145 -0.68 -0.61 20.09
N PHE A 146 -0.57 0.26 21.09
CA PHE A 146 0.65 1.00 21.39
C PHE A 146 1.78 0.11 21.91
N ASP A 147 1.48 -0.94 22.67
CA ASP A 147 2.46 -1.94 23.09
C ASP A 147 2.98 -2.74 21.90
N MET A 148 2.09 -3.15 20.97
CA MET A 148 2.51 -3.78 19.71
C MET A 148 3.40 -2.84 18.90
N ILE A 149 2.97 -1.59 18.71
CA ILE A 149 3.74 -0.53 18.04
C ILE A 149 5.12 -0.39 18.70
N LYS A 150 5.19 -0.31 20.03
CA LYS A 150 6.46 -0.16 20.75
C LYS A 150 7.35 -1.40 20.58
N ASN A 151 6.80 -2.60 20.69
CA ASN A 151 7.56 -3.84 20.54
C ASN A 151 8.12 -4.00 19.11
N MET A 152 7.35 -3.61 18.11
CA MET A 152 7.74 -3.69 16.71
C MET A 152 8.70 -2.54 16.32
N TYR A 153 8.37 -1.28 16.62
CA TYR A 153 9.09 -0.12 16.09
C TYR A 153 10.20 0.41 16.98
N SER A 154 10.24 0.08 18.27
CA SER A 154 11.36 0.55 19.12
C SER A 154 12.73 0.11 18.58
N LYS A 155 12.78 -0.99 17.82
CA LYS A 155 14.01 -1.52 17.22
C LYS A 155 14.19 -1.14 15.75
N GLU A 156 13.10 -1.08 14.98
CA GLU A 156 13.16 -0.98 13.51
C GLU A 156 12.32 0.16 12.94
N TYR A 157 12.22 1.31 13.61
CA TYR A 157 11.44 2.44 13.11
C TYR A 157 12.02 3.08 11.83
N SER A 158 11.16 3.44 10.88
CA SER A 158 11.48 4.28 9.72
C SER A 158 10.31 5.19 9.33
N GLU A 159 10.59 6.31 8.66
CA GLU A 159 9.56 7.21 8.13
C GLU A 159 8.72 6.58 7.00
N VAL A 160 9.29 5.64 6.25
CA VAL A 160 8.58 4.89 5.19
C VAL A 160 7.39 4.12 5.79
N TRP A 161 7.59 3.55 6.97
CA TRP A 161 6.56 2.81 7.69
C TRP A 161 5.34 3.69 8.00
N ASN A 162 5.53 4.86 8.62
CA ASN A 162 4.44 5.80 8.93
C ASN A 162 3.65 6.26 7.69
N MET A 163 4.28 6.22 6.52
CA MET A 163 3.68 6.69 5.28
C MET A 163 2.76 5.64 4.67
N PHE A 164 3.17 4.36 4.66
CA PHE A 164 2.48 3.29 3.95
C PHE A 164 1.78 2.26 4.84
N TYR A 165 2.13 2.16 6.11
CA TYR A 165 1.56 1.15 7.00
C TYR A 165 0.49 1.71 7.92
N GLY A 166 -0.56 0.94 8.10
CA GLY A 166 -1.58 1.13 9.11
C GLY A 166 -1.58 -0.01 10.11
N ILE A 167 -2.56 0.02 11.02
CA ILE A 167 -2.78 -1.02 12.01
C ILE A 167 -4.23 -1.45 11.94
N HIS A 168 -4.44 -2.74 11.74
CA HIS A 168 -5.74 -3.36 11.92
C HIS A 168 -5.76 -4.19 13.20
N VAL A 169 -6.96 -4.58 13.61
CA VAL A 169 -7.19 -5.44 14.76
C VAL A 169 -8.07 -6.58 14.30
N SER A 170 -7.51 -7.79 14.35
CA SER A 170 -8.25 -9.03 14.19
C SER A 170 -9.10 -9.24 15.45
N GLN A 171 -10.42 -9.20 15.32
CA GLN A 171 -11.35 -9.42 16.43
C GLN A 171 -11.99 -10.81 16.34
N ILE A 172 -12.05 -11.50 17.48
CA ILE A 172 -12.81 -12.73 17.65
C ILE A 172 -14.02 -12.42 18.52
N LYS A 173 -15.21 -12.54 17.95
CA LYS A 173 -16.48 -12.31 18.63
C LYS A 173 -17.24 -13.60 18.83
N ASP A 174 -17.86 -13.78 19.99
CA ASP A 174 -18.80 -14.88 20.20
C ASP A 174 -20.05 -14.69 19.32
N LEU A 175 -20.48 -15.73 18.61
CA LEU A 175 -21.63 -15.62 17.70
C LEU A 175 -22.98 -15.47 18.43
N VAL A 176 -23.07 -15.86 19.70
CA VAL A 176 -24.32 -15.84 20.46
C VAL A 176 -24.45 -14.57 21.27
N SER A 177 -23.40 -14.16 21.97
CA SER A 177 -23.43 -12.98 22.84
C SER A 177 -22.96 -11.68 22.15
N ASP A 178 -22.34 -11.76 20.97
CA ASP A 178 -21.65 -10.65 20.30
C ASP A 178 -20.52 -10.02 21.16
N GLU A 179 -20.05 -10.77 22.17
CA GLU A 179 -18.96 -10.33 23.04
C GLU A 179 -17.60 -10.51 22.34
N ILE A 180 -16.74 -9.50 22.45
CA ILE A 180 -15.36 -9.57 21.94
C ILE A 180 -14.53 -10.44 22.89
N LEU A 181 -14.13 -11.62 22.41
CA LEU A 181 -13.34 -12.61 23.15
C LEU A 181 -11.84 -12.36 23.04
N ALA A 182 -11.37 -11.88 21.89
CA ALA A 182 -9.96 -11.56 21.66
C ALA A 182 -9.77 -10.44 20.63
N CYS A 183 -8.71 -9.67 20.80
CA CYS A 183 -8.23 -8.65 19.87
C CYS A 183 -6.74 -8.84 19.63
N VAL A 184 -6.31 -8.90 18.37
CA VAL A 184 -4.89 -8.98 18.00
C VAL A 184 -4.58 -7.85 17.04
N PRO A 185 -3.82 -6.81 17.48
CA PRO A 185 -3.41 -5.73 16.60
C PRO A 185 -2.23 -6.16 15.73
N GLU A 186 -2.30 -5.88 14.44
CA GLU A 186 -1.29 -6.27 13.45
C GLU A 186 -1.04 -5.11 12.45
N PRO A 187 0.21 -4.90 12.02
CA PRO A 187 0.52 -3.93 10.97
C PRO A 187 0.05 -4.45 9.61
N PHE A 188 -0.41 -3.55 8.75
CA PHE A 188 -0.68 -3.89 7.35
C PHE A 188 -0.09 -2.83 6.41
N PHE A 189 0.41 -3.27 5.26
CA PHE A 189 0.93 -2.41 4.20
C PHE A 189 -0.13 -2.07 3.15
N MET A 190 -0.97 -3.05 2.82
CA MET A 190 -1.93 -2.99 1.74
C MET A 190 -3.22 -3.71 2.16
N ILE A 191 -4.34 -3.25 1.61
CA ILE A 191 -5.63 -3.89 1.83
C ILE A 191 -6.00 -4.68 0.58
N ASP A 192 -6.01 -6.00 0.72
CA ASP A 192 -6.30 -6.90 -0.39
C ASP A 192 -7.79 -7.25 -0.43
N LEU A 193 -8.55 -6.47 -1.20
CA LEU A 193 -9.99 -6.57 -1.26
C LEU A 193 -10.43 -7.65 -2.26
N SER A 194 -11.13 -8.66 -1.74
CA SER A 194 -11.85 -9.64 -2.56
C SER A 194 -13.08 -9.01 -3.20
N ILE A 195 -13.33 -9.37 -4.46
CA ILE A 195 -14.55 -8.95 -5.16
C ILE A 195 -15.72 -9.83 -4.70
N PRO A 196 -16.83 -9.26 -4.19
CA PRO A 196 -18.00 -10.05 -3.78
C PRO A 196 -18.55 -10.89 -4.94
N PRO A 197 -18.71 -12.22 -4.79
CA PRO A 197 -19.01 -13.11 -5.90
C PRO A 197 -20.41 -12.89 -6.52
N ASP A 198 -21.38 -12.46 -5.71
CA ASP A 198 -22.78 -12.32 -6.13
C ASP A 198 -23.11 -10.94 -6.72
N MET A 199 -22.12 -10.04 -6.84
CA MET A 199 -22.32 -8.68 -7.32
C MET A 199 -21.81 -8.50 -8.75
N LYS A 200 -22.71 -8.08 -9.65
CA LYS A 200 -22.39 -7.79 -11.06
C LYS A 200 -21.70 -6.44 -11.28
N SER A 201 -21.87 -5.50 -10.36
CA SER A 201 -21.33 -4.14 -10.44
C SER A 201 -20.91 -3.66 -9.05
N PRO A 202 -19.88 -4.29 -8.45
CA PRO A 202 -19.43 -3.96 -7.10
C PRO A 202 -18.76 -2.58 -7.05
N THR A 203 -18.99 -1.85 -5.96
CA THR A 203 -18.22 -0.68 -5.60
C THR A 203 -17.01 -1.06 -4.73
N LEU A 204 -16.04 -0.15 -4.59
CA LEU A 204 -14.93 -0.33 -3.67
C LEU A 204 -15.42 -0.53 -2.22
N ILE A 205 -16.49 0.19 -1.84
CA ILE A 205 -17.12 0.09 -0.53
C ILE A 205 -17.77 -1.28 -0.33
N ASP A 206 -18.40 -1.85 -1.36
CA ASP A 206 -18.93 -3.22 -1.28
C ASP A 206 -17.80 -4.25 -1.04
N CYS A 207 -16.66 -4.07 -1.70
CA CYS A 207 -15.48 -4.90 -1.48
C CYS A 207 -14.93 -4.73 -0.05
N PHE A 208 -14.89 -3.51 0.50
CA PHE A 208 -14.54 -3.27 1.90
C PHE A 208 -15.51 -3.95 2.86
N ASN A 209 -16.81 -3.78 2.67
CA ASN A 209 -17.85 -4.41 3.49
C ASN A 209 -17.73 -5.93 3.50
N HIS A 210 -17.45 -6.53 2.34
CA HIS A 210 -17.19 -7.96 2.23
C HIS A 210 -15.91 -8.38 2.95
N TYR A 211 -14.84 -7.59 2.83
CA TYR A 211 -13.56 -7.86 3.47
C TYR A 211 -13.63 -7.81 5.01
N VAL A 212 -14.22 -6.74 5.57
CA VAL A 212 -14.28 -6.55 7.03
C VAL A 212 -15.24 -7.51 7.72
N LYS A 213 -16.29 -7.98 7.01
CA LYS A 213 -17.22 -9.00 7.54
C LYS A 213 -16.48 -10.27 8.00
N GLY A 214 -15.36 -10.60 7.36
CA GLY A 214 -14.51 -11.72 7.73
C GLY A 214 -15.21 -13.08 7.57
N GLU A 215 -14.88 -14.03 8.45
CA GLU A 215 -15.31 -15.42 8.36
C GLU A 215 -15.94 -15.93 9.65
N THR A 216 -16.93 -16.81 9.51
CA THR A 216 -17.57 -17.50 10.63
C THR A 216 -16.81 -18.82 10.87
N LEU A 217 -16.36 -19.04 12.11
CA LEU A 217 -15.66 -20.25 12.53
C LEU A 217 -16.58 -21.06 13.45
N ASP A 218 -17.19 -22.12 12.91
CA ASP A 218 -18.14 -22.98 13.60
C ASP A 218 -17.93 -24.48 13.31
N GLY A 219 -18.67 -25.32 14.03
CA GLY A 219 -18.63 -26.77 13.89
C GLY A 219 -17.24 -27.38 14.12
N GLU A 220 -16.68 -28.01 13.08
CA GLU A 220 -15.34 -28.61 13.17
C GLU A 220 -14.23 -27.55 13.23
N ASN A 221 -14.48 -26.39 12.60
CA ASN A 221 -13.56 -25.25 12.51
C ASN A 221 -13.73 -24.24 13.66
N SER A 222 -14.56 -24.53 14.67
CA SER A 222 -14.76 -23.66 15.83
C SER A 222 -13.43 -23.29 16.50
N TRP A 223 -13.33 -22.04 16.93
CA TRP A 223 -12.15 -21.51 17.59
C TRP A 223 -11.99 -22.11 18.99
N TYR A 224 -10.76 -22.51 19.32
CA TYR A 224 -10.41 -22.99 20.66
C TYR A 224 -10.01 -21.81 21.54
N ASN A 225 -10.81 -21.55 22.57
CA ASN A 225 -10.52 -20.50 23.53
C ASN A 225 -9.57 -21.03 24.61
N GLU A 226 -8.34 -20.54 24.64
CA GLU A 226 -7.32 -20.96 25.62
C GLU A 226 -7.71 -20.64 27.08
N ASN A 227 -8.51 -19.61 27.31
CA ASN A 227 -8.93 -19.21 28.66
C ASN A 227 -10.01 -20.13 29.22
N THR A 228 -10.99 -20.53 28.39
CA THR A 228 -12.10 -21.40 28.81
C THR A 228 -11.83 -22.89 28.52
N LYS A 229 -10.80 -23.18 27.73
CA LYS A 229 -10.41 -24.52 27.24
C LYS A 229 -11.51 -25.23 26.46
N MET A 230 -12.40 -24.47 25.80
CA MET A 230 -13.54 -24.98 25.04
C MET A 230 -13.53 -24.48 23.59
N LYS A 231 -14.12 -25.27 22.68
CA LYS A 231 -14.45 -24.80 21.33
C LYS A 231 -15.67 -23.89 21.39
N GLN A 232 -15.58 -22.73 20.76
CA GLN A 232 -16.66 -21.76 20.66
C GLN A 232 -16.88 -21.38 19.20
N ASN A 233 -18.13 -21.17 18.83
CA ASN A 233 -18.45 -20.68 17.48
C ASN A 233 -18.28 -19.16 17.50
N VAL A 234 -17.40 -18.65 16.64
CA VAL A 234 -16.98 -17.25 16.67
C VAL A 234 -17.06 -16.62 15.29
N GLN A 235 -17.24 -15.30 15.26
CA GLN A 235 -17.01 -14.48 14.09
C GLN A 235 -15.59 -13.91 14.18
N LYS A 236 -14.78 -14.16 13.16
CA LYS A 236 -13.47 -13.52 13.00
C LYS A 236 -13.61 -12.39 11.99
N GLU A 237 -13.40 -11.17 12.44
CA GLU A 237 -13.53 -9.95 11.63
C GLU A 237 -12.30 -9.05 11.75
N ILE A 238 -12.17 -8.11 10.83
CA ILE A 238 -11.09 -7.12 10.82
C ILE A 238 -11.69 -5.73 10.97
N VAL A 239 -11.15 -4.97 11.90
CA VAL A 239 -11.42 -3.54 12.07
C VAL A 239 -10.11 -2.77 12.07
N TYR A 240 -10.14 -1.47 11.74
CA TYR A 240 -8.91 -0.69 11.66
C TYR A 240 -8.69 0.15 12.91
N TRP A 241 -7.50 0.08 13.48
CA TRP A 241 -7.07 1.03 14.51
C TRP A 241 -6.60 2.33 13.87
N SER A 242 -5.79 2.22 12.81
CA SER A 242 -5.32 3.36 12.03
C SER A 242 -5.10 2.97 10.58
N LEU A 243 -5.35 3.90 9.66
CA LEU A 243 -5.00 3.76 8.24
C LEU A 243 -3.77 4.62 7.89
N PRO A 244 -2.98 4.23 6.88
CA PRO A 244 -1.76 4.95 6.49
C PRO A 244 -2.05 6.31 5.83
N SER A 245 -1.02 7.14 5.68
CA SER A 245 -1.14 8.39 4.90
C SER A 245 -1.27 8.12 3.41
N ILE A 246 -0.59 7.08 2.92
CA ILE A 246 -0.70 6.55 1.57
C ILE A 246 -1.33 5.17 1.68
N LEU A 247 -2.59 5.09 1.26
CA LEU A 247 -3.37 3.85 1.29
C LEU A 247 -3.22 3.13 -0.04
N VAL A 248 -2.71 1.90 0.03
CA VAL A 248 -2.60 0.99 -1.11
C VAL A 248 -3.70 -0.05 -1.00
N ILE A 249 -4.49 -0.21 -2.06
CA ILE A 249 -5.56 -1.20 -2.13
C ILE A 249 -5.29 -2.10 -3.32
N ASP A 250 -5.13 -3.39 -3.06
CA ASP A 250 -5.10 -4.41 -4.10
C ASP A 250 -6.50 -4.98 -4.32
N ILE A 251 -6.93 -5.06 -5.57
CA ILE A 251 -8.17 -5.74 -5.93
C ILE A 251 -7.78 -7.17 -6.29
N LYS A 252 -8.13 -8.14 -5.42
CA LYS A 252 -7.84 -9.56 -5.60
C LYS A 252 -8.59 -10.14 -6.81
N ARG A 253 -8.03 -9.92 -8.00
CA ARG A 253 -8.62 -10.38 -9.28
C ARG A 253 -8.26 -11.81 -9.61
N PHE A 254 -7.14 -12.33 -9.12
CA PHE A 254 -6.73 -13.70 -9.41
C PHE A 254 -7.24 -14.64 -8.34
N ASN A 255 -7.90 -15.72 -8.76
CA ASN A 255 -8.28 -16.81 -7.86
C ASN A 255 -7.15 -17.86 -7.77
N SER A 256 -7.36 -18.89 -6.95
CA SER A 256 -6.41 -20.01 -6.78
C SER A 256 -6.08 -20.76 -8.09
N ASP A 257 -6.98 -20.71 -9.07
CA ASP A 257 -6.77 -21.31 -10.41
C ASP A 257 -6.08 -20.34 -11.39
N ASN A 258 -5.55 -19.21 -10.90
CA ASN A 258 -4.92 -18.15 -11.69
C ASN A 258 -5.85 -17.51 -12.74
N ARG A 259 -7.17 -17.63 -12.59
CA ARG A 259 -8.15 -16.98 -13.46
C ARG A 259 -8.39 -15.56 -13.00
N LYS A 260 -8.33 -14.62 -13.93
CA LYS A 260 -8.54 -13.20 -13.68
C LYS A 260 -10.02 -12.82 -13.72
N ASN A 261 -10.53 -12.25 -12.64
CA ASN A 261 -11.84 -11.62 -12.57
C ASN A 261 -11.83 -10.26 -13.29
N GLN A 262 -12.60 -10.17 -14.37
CA GLN A 262 -12.73 -8.99 -15.23
C GLN A 262 -13.95 -8.12 -14.89
N ILE A 263 -14.60 -8.34 -13.74
CA ILE A 263 -15.69 -7.47 -13.28
C ILE A 263 -15.13 -6.06 -13.03
N MET A 264 -15.85 -5.05 -13.52
CA MET A 264 -15.54 -3.65 -13.24
C MET A 264 -15.91 -3.34 -11.79
N VAL A 265 -14.94 -2.86 -11.03
CA VAL A 265 -15.14 -2.36 -9.66
C VAL A 265 -15.13 -0.84 -9.74
N SER A 266 -16.22 -0.18 -9.34
CA SER A 266 -16.26 1.29 -9.32
C SER A 266 -15.66 1.84 -8.03
N PHE A 267 -14.84 2.88 -8.12
CA PHE A 267 -14.17 3.49 -6.97
C PHE A 267 -14.19 5.02 -7.06
N PRO A 268 -14.28 5.74 -5.93
CA PRO A 268 -14.30 7.20 -5.93
C PRO A 268 -12.92 7.79 -6.27
N LEU A 269 -12.88 8.83 -7.10
CA LEU A 269 -11.61 9.53 -7.38
C LEU A 269 -11.22 10.50 -6.26
N GLU A 270 -12.20 11.01 -5.52
CA GLU A 270 -12.03 11.97 -4.44
C GLU A 270 -12.96 11.64 -3.27
N ASN A 271 -12.56 12.02 -2.06
CA ASN A 271 -13.35 11.86 -0.83
C ASN A 271 -13.78 10.42 -0.54
N LEU A 272 -12.89 9.44 -0.73
CA LEU A 272 -13.09 8.09 -0.18
C LEU A 272 -13.05 8.18 1.35
N ASP A 273 -14.22 8.06 1.98
CA ASP A 273 -14.36 8.08 3.43
C ASP A 273 -14.34 6.65 3.99
N LEU A 274 -13.39 6.38 4.89
CA LEU A 274 -13.21 5.09 5.54
C LEU A 274 -13.44 5.14 7.06
N HIS A 275 -14.03 6.22 7.58
CA HIS A 275 -14.18 6.41 9.03
C HIS A 275 -15.00 5.29 9.70
N GLU A 276 -15.96 4.70 9.00
CA GLU A 276 -16.83 3.63 9.53
C GLU A 276 -16.04 2.35 9.87
N TYR A 277 -14.93 2.12 9.19
CA TYR A 277 -14.09 0.94 9.41
C TYR A 277 -13.05 1.15 10.53
N VAL A 278 -12.93 2.39 11.04
CA VAL A 278 -11.88 2.77 12.00
C VAL A 278 -12.46 2.93 13.40
N ILE A 279 -11.93 2.14 14.34
CA ILE A 279 -12.29 2.16 15.76
C ILE A 279 -11.27 2.90 16.63
N GLY A 280 -10.13 3.30 16.06
CA GLY A 280 -9.13 4.11 16.75
C GLY A 280 -9.45 5.60 16.78
N TYR A 281 -8.47 6.40 17.17
CA TYR A 281 -8.63 7.84 17.33
C TYR A 281 -8.71 8.58 15.98
N LYS A 282 -9.38 9.75 15.99
CA LYS A 282 -9.51 10.66 14.83
C LYS A 282 -10.05 9.94 13.59
N LYS A 283 -11.03 9.04 13.76
CA LYS A 283 -11.58 8.22 12.67
C LYS A 283 -12.13 9.07 11.53
N GLU A 284 -12.67 10.24 11.83
CA GLU A 284 -13.22 11.22 10.90
C GLU A 284 -12.16 11.82 9.98
N SER A 285 -10.88 11.63 10.29
CA SER A 285 -9.77 12.12 9.46
C SER A 285 -9.44 11.24 8.27
N TYR A 286 -9.97 10.01 8.21
CA TYR A 286 -9.62 9.02 7.20
C TYR A 286 -10.42 9.18 5.90
N ILE A 287 -10.24 10.36 5.29
CA ILE A 287 -10.76 10.72 3.98
C ILE A 287 -9.60 10.76 2.99
N TYR A 288 -9.77 10.17 1.81
CA TYR A 288 -8.70 10.00 0.84
C TYR A 288 -9.08 10.45 -0.57
N ASP A 289 -8.09 10.94 -1.32
CA ASP A 289 -8.19 11.18 -2.77
C ASP A 289 -7.31 10.22 -3.54
N LEU A 290 -7.83 9.68 -4.64
CA LEU A 290 -7.09 8.80 -5.54
C LEU A 290 -6.07 9.63 -6.32
N TYR A 291 -4.83 9.15 -6.38
CA TYR A 291 -3.79 9.77 -7.20
C TYR A 291 -3.08 8.79 -8.14
N GLY A 292 -3.23 7.48 -7.93
CA GLY A 292 -2.60 6.46 -8.77
C GLY A 292 -3.50 5.25 -8.98
N ILE A 293 -3.56 4.77 -10.21
CA ILE A 293 -4.22 3.52 -10.59
C ILE A 293 -3.21 2.69 -11.36
N CYS A 294 -2.80 1.56 -10.79
CA CYS A 294 -2.09 0.55 -11.53
C CYS A 294 -3.08 -0.32 -12.29
N ASN A 295 -2.94 -0.36 -13.61
CA ASN A 295 -3.74 -1.17 -14.51
C ASN A 295 -2.96 -2.41 -14.95
N HIS A 296 -3.61 -3.57 -14.93
CA HIS A 296 -3.08 -4.80 -15.49
C HIS A 296 -3.97 -5.29 -16.65
N SER A 297 -3.37 -5.60 -17.79
CA SER A 297 -4.03 -6.27 -18.93
C SER A 297 -3.39 -7.65 -19.15
N GLY A 298 -4.16 -8.68 -19.48
CA GLY A 298 -3.64 -10.04 -19.68
C GLY A 298 -4.00 -11.02 -18.56
N VAL A 299 -3.25 -12.12 -18.50
CA VAL A 299 -3.39 -13.27 -17.58
C VAL A 299 -2.25 -13.30 -16.55
N SER A 300 -2.28 -14.22 -15.60
CA SER A 300 -1.30 -14.29 -14.50
C SER A 300 0.14 -14.49 -14.96
N GLN A 301 0.36 -15.30 -16.00
CA GLN A 301 1.69 -15.62 -16.55
C GLN A 301 2.08 -14.75 -17.76
N GLY A 302 1.30 -13.73 -18.07
CA GLY A 302 1.50 -12.92 -19.27
C GLY A 302 0.52 -11.78 -19.37
N GLY A 303 1.03 -10.56 -19.25
CA GLY A 303 0.26 -9.34 -19.28
C GLY A 303 1.11 -8.09 -19.46
N HIS A 304 0.49 -6.94 -19.20
CA HIS A 304 1.12 -5.63 -19.31
C HIS A 304 0.58 -4.70 -18.24
N TYR A 305 1.51 -4.06 -17.53
CA TYR A 305 1.20 -3.07 -16.51
C TYR A 305 1.34 -1.66 -17.07
N THR A 306 0.40 -0.80 -16.71
CA THR A 306 0.47 0.65 -16.96
C THR A 306 -0.06 1.40 -15.75
N ALA A 307 0.22 2.70 -15.64
CA ALA A 307 -0.28 3.52 -14.53
C ALA A 307 -1.08 4.73 -15.03
N PHE A 308 -2.24 4.99 -14.42
CA PHE A 308 -2.87 6.31 -14.48
C PHE A 308 -2.51 7.10 -13.23
N ILE A 309 -2.02 8.32 -13.37
CA ILE A 309 -1.53 9.12 -12.24
C ILE A 309 -2.03 10.56 -12.35
N LYS A 310 -2.53 11.10 -11.24
CA LYS A 310 -2.90 12.51 -11.09
C LYS A 310 -1.64 13.32 -10.77
N ASN A 311 -1.26 14.24 -11.64
CA ASN A 311 -0.18 15.19 -11.38
C ASN A 311 -0.69 16.34 -10.47
N ALA A 312 0.22 17.04 -9.81
CA ALA A 312 -0.09 18.20 -8.98
C ALA A 312 -0.84 19.31 -9.74
N ASN A 313 -0.71 19.38 -11.07
CA ASN A 313 -1.48 20.30 -11.92
C ASN A 313 -2.97 19.93 -12.03
N GLY A 314 -3.43 18.88 -11.35
CA GLY A 314 -4.82 18.41 -11.33
C GLY A 314 -5.21 17.49 -12.47
N LYS A 315 -4.34 17.28 -13.46
CA LYS A 315 -4.60 16.44 -14.64
C LYS A 315 -4.15 15.00 -14.44
N TRP A 316 -4.82 14.08 -15.13
CA TRP A 316 -4.45 12.67 -15.15
C TRP A 316 -3.61 12.34 -16.38
N TYR A 317 -2.64 11.45 -16.20
CA TYR A 317 -1.76 10.99 -17.27
C TYR A 317 -1.67 9.47 -17.28
N HIS A 318 -1.65 8.88 -18.47
CA HIS A 318 -1.36 7.47 -18.70
C HIS A 318 0.12 7.29 -18.95
N PHE A 319 0.79 6.62 -18.00
CA PHE A 319 2.16 6.18 -18.08
C PHE A 319 2.19 4.73 -18.58
N ASN A 320 2.59 4.57 -19.83
CA ASN A 320 2.75 3.28 -20.50
C ASN A 320 4.21 3.15 -20.97
N ASP A 321 5.06 2.66 -20.05
CA ASP A 321 6.51 2.64 -20.21
C ASP A 321 7.05 4.03 -20.62
N GLN A 322 7.58 4.16 -21.83
CA GLN A 322 8.16 5.40 -22.35
C GLN A 322 7.13 6.43 -22.80
N PHE A 323 5.86 6.03 -22.94
CA PHE A 323 4.80 6.90 -23.44
C PHE A 323 4.01 7.49 -22.26
N VAL A 324 3.97 8.82 -22.20
CA VAL A 324 3.18 9.57 -21.23
C VAL A 324 2.15 10.40 -22.00
N THR A 325 0.87 10.19 -21.74
CA THR A 325 -0.23 10.86 -22.45
C THR A 325 -1.24 11.42 -21.46
N GLU A 326 -1.76 12.62 -21.72
CA GLU A 326 -2.81 13.21 -20.88
C GLU A 326 -4.15 12.48 -21.11
N ILE A 327 -4.83 12.15 -20.02
CA ILE A 327 -6.17 11.56 -20.03
C ILE A 327 -7.18 12.70 -19.90
N THR A 328 -7.86 13.01 -21.00
CA THR A 328 -8.84 14.11 -21.05
C THR A 328 -10.23 13.68 -20.61
N ASN A 329 -10.59 12.41 -20.78
CA ASN A 329 -11.87 11.84 -20.40
C ASN A 329 -11.73 10.99 -19.12
N LEU A 330 -12.16 11.53 -17.97
CA LEU A 330 -12.01 10.86 -16.68
C LEU A 330 -12.80 9.54 -16.56
N ASN A 331 -13.79 9.30 -17.43
CA ASN A 331 -14.52 8.03 -17.47
C ASN A 331 -13.61 6.85 -17.86
N GLU A 332 -12.44 7.12 -18.45
CA GLU A 332 -11.47 6.10 -18.86
C GLU A 332 -10.59 5.61 -17.70
N LEU A 333 -10.68 6.24 -16.52
CA LEU A 333 -9.91 5.85 -15.34
C LEU A 333 -10.45 4.57 -14.68
N ILE A 334 -11.78 4.41 -14.66
CA ILE A 334 -12.45 3.28 -14.00
C ILE A 334 -12.69 2.18 -15.03
N THR A 335 -11.86 1.14 -14.99
CA THR A 335 -11.93 0.03 -15.94
C THR A 335 -11.73 -1.32 -15.24
N PRO A 336 -12.13 -2.44 -15.88
CA PRO A 336 -11.76 -3.79 -15.43
C PRO A 336 -10.26 -4.05 -15.25
N LYS A 337 -9.40 -3.19 -15.84
CA LYS A 337 -7.95 -3.33 -15.75
C LYS A 337 -7.39 -2.78 -14.44
N ALA A 338 -8.14 -1.93 -13.72
CA ALA A 338 -7.71 -1.38 -12.45
C ALA A 338 -7.41 -2.52 -11.47
N TYR A 339 -6.16 -2.60 -11.03
CA TYR A 339 -5.62 -3.73 -10.29
C TYR A 339 -5.20 -3.33 -8.89
N CYS A 340 -4.43 -2.24 -8.78
CA CYS A 340 -4.02 -1.69 -7.49
C CYS A 340 -4.26 -0.17 -7.48
N LEU A 341 -4.86 0.35 -6.40
CA LEU A 341 -5.28 1.74 -6.24
C LEU A 341 -4.42 2.41 -5.17
N PHE A 342 -4.02 3.66 -5.43
CA PHE A 342 -3.21 4.46 -4.53
C PHE A 342 -3.95 5.73 -4.15
N TYR A 343 -4.25 5.82 -2.86
CA TYR A 343 -5.02 6.88 -2.24
C TYR A 343 -4.12 7.68 -1.29
N ARG A 344 -4.30 9.00 -1.28
CA ARG A 344 -3.60 9.91 -0.38
C ARG A 344 -4.58 10.48 0.62
N LYS A 345 -4.24 10.41 1.90
CA LYS A 345 -5.06 10.98 2.99
C LYS A 345 -5.15 12.50 2.84
N LYS A 346 -6.36 13.04 2.90
CA LYS A 346 -6.56 14.49 2.95
C LYS A 346 -5.96 15.05 4.24
N THR A 347 -5.16 16.10 4.09
CA THR A 347 -4.81 16.92 5.25
C THR A 347 -6.03 17.79 5.54
N ILE A 348 -6.75 17.52 6.63
CA ILE A 348 -7.81 18.42 7.10
C ILE A 348 -7.13 19.75 7.44
N GLN A 349 -7.55 20.83 6.77
CA GLN A 349 -7.10 22.19 7.04
C GLN A 349 -7.65 22.72 8.36
#